data_AF-A0A1Q2D432-F1
#
_entry.id   AF-A0A1Q2D432-F1
#
_cell.length_a   1.000
_cell.length_b   1.000
_cell.length_c   1.000
_cell.angle_alpha   90.00
_cell.angle_beta   90.00
_cell.angle_gamma   90.00
#
_symmetry.space_group_name_H-M   'P 1'
#
loop_
_entity.id
_entity.type
_entity.pdbx_description
1 polymer ?
#
loop_
_entity_poly.entity_id
_entity_poly.type
_entity_poly.pdbx_seq_one_letter_code
_entity_poly.pdbx_strand_id
1 'polypeptide(L)'
;MKLDISNDAHNWYVNELELEKGDSLRIYGKYGGATNVHVGLSTGITVTAPTKPAYSVEKDGITYYIEETDAWFFDDYVLKIELEHDEPTYVYQ
;
A
#
# COMPACT_ATOMS: atom_id res chain seq x y z
N MET A 1 2.92 -10.54 -7.49
CA MET A 1 2.01 -9.54 -6.91
C MET A 1 1.36 -8.63 -7.96
N LYS A 2 0.11 -8.21 -7.71
CA LYS A 2 -0.56 -7.04 -8.35
C LYS A 2 -1.06 -6.09 -7.24
N LEU A 3 -0.89 -4.79 -7.42
CA LEU A 3 -1.42 -3.76 -6.52
C LEU A 3 -2.56 -3.01 -7.22
N ASP A 4 -3.73 -2.98 -6.60
CA ASP A 4 -4.94 -2.32 -7.10
C ASP A 4 -5.45 -1.34 -6.05
N ILE A 5 -5.48 -0.05 -6.40
CA ILE A 5 -5.84 1.03 -5.49
C ILE A 5 -7.05 1.75 -6.07
N SER A 6 -8.17 1.74 -5.34
CA SER A 6 -9.39 2.41 -5.76
C SER A 6 -9.20 3.93 -5.87
N ASN A 7 -10.08 4.61 -6.60
CA ASN A 7 -10.02 6.08 -6.69
C ASN A 7 -10.28 6.73 -5.33
N ASP A 8 -11.19 6.18 -4.53
CA ASP A 8 -11.52 6.73 -3.22
C ASP A 8 -10.36 6.57 -2.23
N ALA A 9 -9.70 5.41 -2.21
CA ALA A 9 -8.52 5.20 -1.38
C ALA A 9 -7.35 6.12 -1.81
N HIS A 10 -7.14 6.27 -3.12
CA HIS A 10 -6.15 7.21 -3.65
C HIS A 10 -6.40 8.65 -3.17
N ASN A 11 -7.63 9.14 -3.36
CA ASN A 11 -8.03 10.49 -2.94
C ASN A 11 -7.88 10.67 -1.42
N TRP A 12 -8.24 9.65 -0.65
CA TRP A 12 -8.06 9.68 0.80
C TRP A 12 -6.58 9.82 1.17
N TYR A 13 -5.67 9.03 0.59
CA TYR A 13 -4.24 9.16 0.87
C TYR A 13 -3.68 10.53 0.48
N VAL A 14 -4.08 11.05 -0.70
CA VAL A 14 -3.63 12.36 -1.16
C VAL A 14 -4.06 13.46 -0.19
N ASN A 15 -5.30 13.42 0.29
CA ASN A 15 -5.83 14.44 1.20
C ASN A 15 -5.29 14.27 2.64
N GLU A 16 -5.34 13.06 3.18
CA GLU A 16 -5.01 12.79 4.59
C GLU A 16 -3.50 12.87 4.87
N LEU A 17 -2.67 12.47 3.89
CA LEU A 17 -1.21 12.51 4.00
C LEU A 17 -0.60 13.72 3.29
N GLU A 18 -1.44 14.64 2.79
CA GLU A 18 -1.03 15.85 2.06
C GLU A 18 -0.05 15.57 0.92
N LEU A 19 -0.29 14.50 0.14
CA LEU A 19 0.65 14.06 -0.90
C LEU A 19 0.61 14.98 -2.12
N GLU A 20 1.79 15.31 -2.63
CA GLU A 20 1.97 16.07 -3.86
C GLU A 20 2.49 15.18 -5.00
N LYS A 21 2.33 15.65 -6.24
CA LYS A 21 2.88 14.94 -7.42
C LYS A 21 4.39 14.77 -7.28
N GLY A 22 4.84 13.53 -7.42
CA GLY A 22 6.23 13.11 -7.19
C GLY A 22 6.44 12.41 -5.85
N ASP A 23 5.49 12.50 -4.92
CA ASP A 23 5.57 11.78 -3.65
C ASP A 23 5.38 10.28 -3.84
N SER A 24 5.86 9.55 -2.83
CA SER A 24 5.84 8.09 -2.81
C SER A 24 5.32 7.57 -1.48
N LEU A 25 4.38 6.63 -1.55
CA LEU A 25 3.82 5.92 -0.41
C LEU A 25 4.30 4.47 -0.43
N ARG A 26 5.17 4.11 0.52
CA ARG A 26 5.61 2.74 0.75
C ARG A 26 4.51 1.97 1.46
N ILE A 27 4.25 0.76 0.98
CA ILE A 27 3.40 -0.24 1.60
C ILE A 27 4.31 -1.37 2.10
N TYR A 28 4.13 -1.85 3.34
CA TYR A 28 5.02 -2.85 3.94
C TYR A 28 4.27 -3.74 4.95
N GLY A 29 4.85 -4.91 5.26
CA GLY A 29 4.35 -5.77 6.33
C GLY A 29 4.78 -5.27 7.71
N LYS A 30 3.84 -5.19 8.66
CA LYS A 30 4.07 -4.68 10.02
C LYS A 30 3.74 -5.75 11.07
N TYR A 31 4.59 -5.87 12.09
CA TYR A 31 4.31 -6.75 13.23
C TYR A 31 3.08 -6.28 14.02
N GLY A 32 2.23 -7.24 14.39
CA GLY A 32 1.00 -7.00 15.13
C GLY A 32 -0.22 -6.86 14.21
N GLY A 33 -1.39 -7.24 14.74
CA GLY A 33 -2.64 -7.29 13.98
C GLY A 33 -2.78 -8.58 13.17
N ALA A 34 -3.64 -8.54 12.16
CA ALA A 34 -3.83 -9.61 11.19
C ALA A 34 -4.31 -9.00 9.87
N THR A 35 -3.98 -9.66 8.77
CA THR A 35 -4.66 -9.50 7.48
C THR A 35 -5.59 -10.70 7.27
N ASN A 36 -6.31 -10.75 6.15
CA ASN A 36 -7.13 -11.92 5.82
C ASN A 36 -6.30 -13.16 5.44
N VAL A 37 -4.98 -13.03 5.25
CA VAL A 37 -4.08 -14.15 4.87
C VAL A 37 -2.87 -14.33 5.80
N HIS A 38 -2.53 -13.32 6.62
CA HIS A 38 -1.41 -13.36 7.58
C HIS A 38 -1.89 -13.16 9.01
N VAL A 39 -1.58 -14.10 9.90
CA VAL A 39 -1.84 -14.00 11.35
C VAL A 39 -0.63 -13.34 12.05
N GLY A 40 -0.87 -12.32 12.86
CA GLY A 40 0.17 -11.63 13.62
C GLY A 40 0.90 -10.53 12.85
N LEU A 41 0.49 -10.27 11.60
CA LEU A 41 1.05 -9.24 10.72
C LEU A 41 -0.07 -8.42 10.08
N SER A 42 0.16 -7.13 9.87
CA SER A 42 -0.75 -6.18 9.23
C SER A 42 -0.07 -5.42 8.10
N THR A 43 -0.85 -4.70 7.29
CA THR A 43 -0.31 -3.77 6.29
C THR A 43 0.00 -2.43 6.93
N GLY A 44 1.22 -1.93 6.76
CA GLY A 44 1.63 -0.59 7.12
C GLY A 44 1.88 0.29 5.90
N ILE A 45 1.83 1.60 6.09
CA ILE A 45 2.18 2.60 5.08
C ILE A 45 3.15 3.65 5.65
N THR A 46 3.96 4.26 4.79
CA THR A 46 4.81 5.41 5.14
C THR A 46 5.16 6.24 3.91
N VAL A 47 5.18 7.57 4.04
CA VAL A 47 5.57 8.49 2.97
C VAL A 47 7.10 8.56 2.94
N THR A 48 7.70 7.95 1.93
CA THR A 48 9.16 7.92 1.79
C THR A 48 9.55 7.53 0.37
N ALA A 49 10.67 8.06 -0.13
CA ALA A 49 11.15 7.77 -1.48
C ALA A 49 11.60 6.30 -1.60
N PRO A 50 11.31 5.63 -2.74
CA PRO A 50 11.74 4.26 -2.97
C PRO A 50 13.27 4.15 -3.02
N THR A 51 13.80 3.09 -2.42
CA THR A 51 15.23 2.76 -2.49
C THR A 51 15.49 1.65 -3.50
N LYS A 52 14.80 0.51 -3.36
CA LYS A 52 14.85 -0.66 -4.25
C LYS A 52 13.47 -1.30 -4.35
N PRO A 53 12.53 -0.67 -5.06
CA PRO A 53 11.17 -1.17 -5.15
C PRO A 53 11.15 -2.49 -5.95
N ALA A 54 10.55 -3.53 -5.37
CA ALA A 54 10.22 -4.76 -6.10
C ALA A 54 8.97 -4.56 -6.96
N TYR A 55 8.02 -3.76 -6.46
CA TYR A 55 6.76 -3.46 -7.13
C TYR A 55 6.43 -1.98 -6.96
N SER A 56 5.88 -1.36 -8.01
CA SER A 56 5.37 0.00 -7.96
C SER A 56 4.22 0.21 -8.93
N VAL A 57 3.28 1.07 -8.57
CA VAL A 57 2.24 1.60 -9.45
C VAL A 57 2.17 3.11 -9.26
N GLU A 58 2.05 3.85 -10.36
CA GLU A 58 1.83 5.29 -10.33
C GLU A 58 0.36 5.59 -10.58
N LYS A 59 -0.21 6.50 -9.78
CA LYS A 59 -1.58 7.00 -9.95
C LYS A 59 -1.61 8.50 -9.67
N ASP A 60 -2.03 9.26 -10.68
CA ASP A 60 -2.12 10.73 -10.65
C ASP A 60 -0.85 11.45 -10.17
N GLY A 61 0.32 10.84 -10.41
CA GLY A 61 1.64 11.36 -10.02
C GLY A 61 2.10 10.95 -8.63
N ILE A 62 1.34 10.11 -7.92
CA ILE A 62 1.74 9.48 -6.65
C ILE A 62 2.24 8.06 -6.93
N THR A 63 3.42 7.72 -6.41
CA THR A 63 3.99 6.37 -6.54
C THR A 63 3.66 5.53 -5.31
N TYR A 64 2.90 4.45 -5.50
CA TYR A 64 2.67 3.44 -4.46
C TYR A 64 3.60 2.27 -4.72
N TYR A 65 4.36 1.84 -3.71
CA TYR A 65 5.39 0.84 -3.93
C TYR A 65 5.67 -0.04 -2.72
N ILE A 66 6.34 -1.16 -2.98
CA ILE A 66 6.81 -2.13 -2.00
C ILE A 66 8.30 -2.38 -2.26
N GLU A 67 9.11 -2.31 -1.20
CA GLU A 67 10.54 -2.60 -1.27
C GLU A 67 10.81 -4.09 -1.47
N GLU A 68 11.94 -4.44 -2.10
CA GLU A 68 12.39 -5.83 -2.23
C GLU A 68 12.40 -6.59 -0.88
N THR A 69 12.71 -5.91 0.21
CA THR A 69 12.75 -6.52 1.56
C THR A 69 11.37 -6.89 2.10
N ASP A 70 10.30 -6.30 1.58
CA ASP A 70 8.92 -6.56 2.00
C ASP A 70 8.16 -7.44 1.00
N ALA A 71 8.70 -7.69 -0.19
CA ALA A 71 8.03 -8.39 -1.29
C ALA A 71 7.44 -9.75 -0.88
N TRP A 72 8.16 -10.51 -0.04
CA TRP A 72 7.73 -11.82 0.47
C TRP A 72 6.36 -11.79 1.17
N PHE A 73 5.96 -10.65 1.73
CA PHE A 73 4.68 -10.47 2.40
C PHE A 73 3.51 -10.32 1.42
N PHE A 74 3.79 -10.07 0.13
CA PHE A 74 2.78 -9.77 -0.88
C PHE A 74 2.85 -10.65 -2.14
N ASP A 75 3.96 -11.35 -2.38
CA ASP A 75 4.29 -11.96 -3.67
C ASP A 75 3.19 -12.83 -4.29
N ASP A 76 2.51 -13.62 -3.44
CA ASP A 76 1.48 -14.58 -3.83
C ASP A 76 0.08 -13.99 -3.94
N TYR A 77 -0.08 -12.69 -3.68
CA TYR A 77 -1.39 -12.05 -3.56
C TYR A 77 -1.58 -10.88 -4.54
N VAL A 78 -2.85 -10.62 -4.85
CA VAL A 78 -3.30 -9.31 -5.30
C VAL A 78 -3.68 -8.50 -4.07
N LEU A 79 -3.00 -7.38 -3.85
CA LEU A 79 -3.38 -6.43 -2.80
C LEU A 79 -4.38 -5.44 -3.38
N LYS A 80 -5.62 -5.50 -2.89
CA LYS A 80 -6.64 -4.48 -3.13
C LYS A 80 -6.69 -3.51 -1.96
N ILE A 81 -6.60 -2.22 -2.29
CA ILE A 81 -6.76 -1.11 -1.36
C ILE A 81 -8.03 -0.36 -1.73
N GLU A 82 -9.00 -0.42 -0.83
CA GLU A 82 -10.30 0.23 -0.97
C GLU A 82 -10.53 1.20 0.21
N LEU A 83 -11.58 2.00 0.14
CA LEU A 83 -11.98 2.88 1.23
C LEU A 83 -13.30 2.35 1.79
N GLU A 84 -13.31 1.99 3.07
CA GLU A 84 -14.52 1.58 3.77
C GLU A 84 -14.61 2.35 5.09
N HIS A 85 -15.80 2.87 5.41
CA HIS A 85 -16.03 3.64 6.65
C HIS A 85 -15.02 4.79 6.85
N ASP A 86 -14.70 5.49 5.76
CA ASP A 86 -13.74 6.60 5.72
C ASP A 86 -12.30 6.23 6.10
N GLU A 87 -11.94 4.94 6.03
CA GLU A 87 -10.58 4.44 6.27
C GLU A 87 -10.12 3.46 5.18
N PRO A 88 -8.82 3.44 4.81
CA PRO A 88 -8.31 2.47 3.85
C PRO A 88 -8.34 1.04 4.39
N THR A 89 -8.86 0.12 3.60
CA THR A 89 -8.87 -1.31 3.88
C THR A 89 -7.94 -2.08 2.93
N TYR A 90 -7.36 -3.18 3.43
CA TYR A 90 -6.37 -3.97 2.71
C TYR A 90 -6.85 -5.42 2.59
N VAL A 91 -7.20 -5.83 1.38
CA VAL A 91 -7.70 -7.18 1.10
C VAL A 91 -6.73 -7.90 0.17
N TYR A 92 -6.27 -9.07 0.61
CA TYR A 92 -5.36 -9.94 -0.14
C TYR A 92 -6.16 -11.02 -0.86
N GLN A 93 -6.01 -11.16 -2.18
CA GLN A 93 -6.70 -12.16 -3.01
C GLN A 93 -5.74 -13.13 -3.67
#